data_AF-A0A8T6DG74-F1
#
_entry.id   AF-A0A8T6DG74-F1
#
_cell.length_a   1.000
_cell.length_b   1.000
_cell.length_c   1.000
_cell.angle_alpha   90.00
_cell.angle_beta   90.00
_cell.angle_gamma   90.00
#
_symmetry.space_group_name_H-M   'P 1'
#
loop_
_entity.id
_entity.type
_entity.pdbx_description
1 polymer ?
#
loop_
_entity_poly.entity_id
_entity_poly.type
_entity_poly.pdbx_seq_one_letter_code
_entity_poly.pdbx_strand_id
1 'polypeptide(L)'
;MNDIAGSLWLQWEAHWDAMLGLALLLGAYLYGVGPLRERYKLADYAEPRQIATFCAGIVVIFFALASPLHVLSEQFLFSMHMSQHVLLTLIAPPLLVLGTPDWLLRPLFRPNWSFHIARVLTHPVTAFGAFNVVFSIWHIPALYEASLMSEAVHALEHILMVGTAILMWWPLTSNLPELPRLDYPFQMGYI
;
A
#
# COMPACT_ATOMS: atom_id res chain seq x y z
N MET A 1 -15.29 19.47 -28.34
CA MET A 1 -14.27 19.49 -27.27
C MET A 1 -14.88 19.33 -25.87
N ASN A 2 -16.09 19.84 -25.58
CA ASN A 2 -16.73 19.65 -24.27
C ASN A 2 -17.31 18.23 -24.04
N ASP A 3 -17.72 17.51 -25.09
CA ASP A 3 -18.29 16.15 -24.93
C ASP A 3 -17.25 15.07 -24.62
N ILE A 4 -15.99 15.26 -25.03
CA ILE A 4 -14.90 14.30 -24.79
C ILE A 4 -14.46 14.36 -23.33
N ALA A 5 -14.41 15.57 -22.76
CA ALA A 5 -14.12 15.76 -21.34
C ALA A 5 -15.21 15.10 -20.48
N GLY A 6 -16.50 15.29 -20.83
CA GLY A 6 -17.61 14.67 -20.12
C GLY A 6 -17.61 13.14 -20.15
N SER A 7 -17.19 12.52 -21.26
CA SER A 7 -17.12 11.05 -21.36
C SER A 7 -15.96 10.43 -20.59
N LEU A 8 -14.82 11.13 -20.50
CA LEU A 8 -13.63 10.66 -19.79
C LEU A 8 -13.86 10.52 -18.27
N TRP A 9 -14.65 11.41 -17.65
CA TRP A 9 -15.00 11.30 -16.22
C TRP A 9 -15.94 10.12 -15.90
N LEU A 10 -16.62 9.59 -16.92
CA LEU A 10 -17.59 8.50 -16.79
C LEU A 10 -17.01 7.13 -17.17
N GLN A 11 -15.80 7.09 -17.75
CA GLN A 11 -15.09 5.84 -18.07
C GLN A 11 -14.30 5.35 -16.85
N TRP A 12 -14.99 4.58 -16.02
CA TRP A 12 -14.36 3.81 -14.95
C TRP A 12 -13.83 2.51 -15.53
N GLU A 13 -12.60 2.54 -16.06
CA GLU A 13 -11.87 1.32 -16.40
C GLU A 13 -11.07 0.86 -15.18
N ALA A 14 -11.76 0.17 -14.27
CA ALA A 14 -11.10 -0.49 -13.16
C ALA A 14 -10.62 -1.87 -13.63
N HIS A 15 -9.30 -2.06 -13.68
CA HIS A 15 -8.72 -3.36 -14.00
C HIS A 15 -9.20 -4.40 -12.98
N TRP A 16 -9.69 -5.53 -13.47
CA TRP A 16 -10.38 -6.52 -12.64
C TRP A 16 -9.45 -7.18 -11.62
N ASP A 17 -8.18 -7.34 -11.97
CA ASP A 17 -7.12 -7.86 -11.11
C ASP A 17 -6.83 -6.92 -9.91
N ALA A 18 -6.79 -5.61 -10.12
CA ALA A 18 -6.62 -4.61 -9.07
C ALA A 18 -7.81 -4.60 -8.11
N MET A 19 -9.03 -4.68 -8.64
CA MET A 19 -10.25 -4.76 -7.83
C MET A 19 -10.33 -6.06 -7.03
N LEU A 20 -9.95 -7.19 -7.65
CA LEU A 20 -9.82 -8.47 -6.96
C LEU A 20 -8.78 -8.40 -5.85
N GLY A 21 -7.61 -7.82 -6.10
CA GLY A 21 -6.54 -7.63 -5.11
C GLY A 21 -7.01 -6.81 -3.90
N LEU A 22 -7.71 -5.70 -4.15
CA LEU A 22 -8.31 -4.87 -3.10
C LEU A 22 -9.39 -5.61 -2.32
N ALA A 23 -10.29 -6.31 -3.01
CA ALA A 23 -11.36 -7.07 -2.37
C ALA A 23 -10.79 -8.21 -1.51
N LEU A 24 -9.73 -8.89 -1.98
CA LEU A 24 -9.02 -9.91 -1.22
C LEU A 24 -8.32 -9.30 0.00
N LEU A 25 -7.66 -8.15 -0.13
CA LEU A 25 -6.98 -7.48 0.97
C LEU A 25 -7.98 -7.03 2.05
N LEU A 26 -9.08 -6.39 1.65
CA LEU A 26 -10.15 -5.99 2.56
C LEU A 26 -10.84 -7.21 3.20
N GLY A 27 -11.12 -8.23 2.40
CA GLY A 27 -11.73 -9.48 2.86
C GLY A 27 -10.86 -10.21 3.88
N ALA A 28 -9.55 -10.30 3.62
CA ALA A 28 -8.58 -10.87 4.55
C ALA A 28 -8.50 -10.07 5.86
N TYR A 29 -8.51 -8.74 5.79
CA TYR A 29 -8.51 -7.88 6.97
C TYR A 29 -9.80 -8.07 7.81
N LEU A 30 -10.98 -8.00 7.18
CA LEU A 30 -12.25 -8.20 7.87
C LEU A 30 -12.40 -9.62 8.42
N TYR A 31 -11.90 -10.62 7.70
CA TYR A 31 -11.84 -12.00 8.19
C TYR A 31 -10.92 -12.13 9.42
N GLY A 32 -9.78 -11.45 9.39
CA GLY A 32 -8.85 -11.34 10.51
C GLY A 32 -9.48 -10.69 11.74
N VAL A 33 -10.19 -9.57 11.54
CA VAL A 33 -10.76 -8.77 12.62
C VAL A 33 -12.06 -9.34 13.21
N GLY A 34 -12.85 -10.07 12.41
CA GLY A 34 -14.08 -10.71 12.87
C GLY A 34 -13.90 -12.20 13.20
N PRO A 35 -14.11 -13.11 12.24
CA PRO A 35 -14.10 -14.56 12.47
C PRO A 35 -12.82 -15.11 13.10
N LEU A 36 -11.65 -14.64 12.65
CA LEU A 36 -10.37 -15.16 13.13
C LEU A 36 -10.08 -14.69 14.56
N ARG A 37 -10.40 -13.42 14.87
CA ARG A 37 -10.33 -12.86 16.22
C ARG A 37 -11.13 -13.70 17.21
N GLU A 38 -12.38 -14.04 16.88
CA GLU A 38 -13.26 -14.82 17.75
C GLU A 38 -12.81 -16.28 17.87
N ARG A 39 -12.41 -16.90 16.75
CA ARG A 39 -11.98 -18.30 16.72
C ARG A 39 -10.73 -18.56 17.55
N TYR A 40 -9.75 -17.65 17.50
CA TYR A 40 -8.45 -17.81 18.16
C TYR A 40 -8.32 -16.95 19.43
N LYS A 41 -9.38 -16.23 19.83
CA LYS A 41 -9.39 -15.31 20.99
C LYS A 41 -8.17 -14.38 21.00
N LEU A 42 -7.85 -13.81 19.84
CA LEU A 42 -6.63 -13.00 19.66
C LEU A 42 -6.71 -11.66 20.41
N ALA A 43 -7.91 -11.10 20.54
CA ALA A 43 -8.19 -9.88 21.28
C ALA A 43 -9.68 -9.83 21.67
N ASP A 44 -9.99 -9.15 22.77
CA ASP A 44 -11.37 -8.95 23.24
C ASP A 44 -12.13 -7.89 22.41
N TYR A 45 -11.40 -6.95 21.81
CA TYR A 45 -11.97 -5.85 21.05
C TYR A 45 -11.05 -5.39 19.92
N ALA A 46 -11.65 -4.97 18.80
CA ALA A 46 -10.94 -4.30 17.71
C ALA A 46 -11.40 -2.85 17.66
N GLU A 47 -10.47 -1.90 17.70
CA GLU A 47 -10.81 -0.48 17.77
C GLU A 47 -11.45 -0.01 16.44
N PRO A 48 -12.66 0.59 16.48
CA PRO A 48 -13.34 1.05 15.26
C PRO A 48 -12.53 2.08 14.48
N ARG A 49 -11.69 2.87 15.18
CA ARG A 49 -10.79 3.84 14.56
C ARG A 49 -9.70 3.16 13.73
N GLN A 50 -9.15 2.03 14.17
CA GLN A 50 -8.16 1.25 13.41
C GLN A 50 -8.82 0.68 12.15
N ILE A 51 -10.00 0.09 12.29
CA ILE A 51 -10.78 -0.42 11.15
C ILE A 51 -11.09 0.69 10.15
N ALA A 52 -11.56 1.85 10.62
CA ALA A 52 -11.84 3.00 9.76
C ALA A 52 -10.59 3.53 9.06
N THR A 53 -9.44 3.54 9.74
CA THR A 53 -8.15 3.98 9.17
C THR A 53 -7.67 3.01 8.09
N PHE A 54 -7.78 1.70 8.33
CA PHE A 54 -7.46 0.68 7.32
C PHE A 54 -8.38 0.80 6.10
N CYS A 55 -9.69 0.88 6.33
CA CYS A 55 -10.67 1.07 5.27
C CYS A 55 -10.42 2.37 4.49
N ALA A 56 -10.00 3.46 5.15
CA ALA A 56 -9.62 4.70 4.47
C ALA A 56 -8.40 4.48 3.55
N GLY A 57 -7.40 3.72 3.99
CA GLY A 57 -6.27 3.32 3.14
C GLY A 57 -6.70 2.52 1.90
N ILE A 58 -7.61 1.56 2.08
CA ILE A 58 -8.20 0.79 0.96
C ILE A 58 -8.96 1.70 0.00
N VAL A 59 -9.74 2.64 0.52
CA VAL A 59 -10.49 3.60 -0.29
C VAL A 59 -9.53 4.51 -1.08
N VAL A 60 -8.41 4.93 -0.50
CA VAL A 60 -7.37 5.69 -1.22
C VAL A 60 -6.77 4.87 -2.36
N ILE A 61 -6.46 3.59 -2.13
CA ILE A 61 -5.94 2.69 -3.17
C ILE A 61 -6.99 2.47 -4.28
N PHE A 62 -8.25 2.29 -3.89
CA PHE A 62 -9.37 2.17 -4.82
C PHE A 62 -9.48 3.43 -5.68
N PHE A 63 -9.46 4.63 -5.09
CA PHE A 63 -9.50 5.87 -5.88
C PHE A 63 -8.26 6.07 -6.74
N ALA A 64 -7.09 5.60 -6.31
CA ALA A 64 -5.88 5.68 -7.12
C ALA A 64 -5.95 4.77 -8.36
N LEU A 65 -6.57 3.58 -8.26
CA LEU A 65 -6.61 2.55 -9.31
C LEU A 65 -7.91 2.53 -10.14
N ALA A 66 -9.05 2.95 -9.59
CA ALA A 66 -10.36 2.87 -10.24
C ALA A 66 -10.84 4.21 -10.82
N SER A 67 -10.15 5.31 -10.51
CA SER A 67 -10.54 6.65 -10.96
C SER A 67 -10.30 6.83 -12.46
N PRO A 68 -11.03 7.74 -13.14
CA PRO A 68 -10.65 8.26 -14.46
C PRO A 68 -9.22 8.85 -14.52
N LEU A 69 -8.56 9.02 -13.37
CA LEU A 69 -7.11 9.17 -13.24
C LEU A 69 -6.34 8.06 -13.96
N HIS A 70 -6.78 6.81 -13.91
CA HIS A 70 -6.08 5.66 -14.52
C HIS A 70 -5.99 5.81 -16.05
N VAL A 71 -7.10 6.16 -16.70
CA VAL A 71 -7.15 6.43 -18.15
C VAL A 71 -6.35 7.69 -18.53
N LEU A 72 -6.40 8.75 -17.70
CA LEU A 72 -5.61 9.97 -17.93
C LEU A 72 -4.11 9.77 -17.67
N SER A 73 -3.76 8.91 -16.71
CA SER A 73 -2.43 8.50 -16.28
C SER A 73 -1.72 7.72 -17.38
N GLU A 74 -2.39 6.71 -17.95
CA GLU A 74 -1.81 5.85 -18.98
C GLU A 74 -1.73 6.51 -20.36
N GLN A 75 -2.64 7.44 -20.69
CA GLN A 75 -2.77 7.92 -22.08
C GLN A 75 -2.37 9.39 -22.33
N PHE A 76 -2.36 10.29 -21.33
CA PHE A 76 -2.23 11.73 -21.64
C PHE A 76 -1.37 12.58 -20.69
N LEU A 77 -1.21 12.24 -19.40
CA LEU A 77 -0.56 13.13 -18.43
C LEU A 77 0.32 12.39 -17.42
N PHE A 78 1.64 12.51 -17.58
CA PHE A 78 2.65 12.08 -16.61
C PHE A 78 2.36 12.59 -15.18
N SER A 79 1.78 13.78 -15.04
CA SER A 79 1.40 14.34 -13.73
C SER A 79 0.30 13.54 -13.01
N MET A 80 -0.63 12.92 -13.74
CA MET A 80 -1.69 12.09 -13.19
C MET A 80 -1.14 10.74 -12.74
N HIS A 81 -0.24 10.16 -13.53
CA HIS A 81 0.52 8.95 -13.17
C HIS A 81 1.34 9.15 -11.89
N MET A 82 2.09 10.26 -11.79
CA MET A 82 2.83 10.58 -10.57
C MET A 82 1.91 10.81 -9.37
N SER A 83 0.73 11.40 -9.57
CA SER A 83 -0.26 11.59 -8.50
C SER A 83 -0.77 10.24 -7.99
N GLN A 84 -1.02 9.27 -8.88
CA GLN A 84 -1.37 7.90 -8.52
C GLN A 84 -0.28 7.24 -7.67
N HIS A 85 0.99 7.33 -8.07
CA HIS A 85 2.10 6.83 -7.26
C HIS A 85 2.22 7.52 -5.91
N VAL A 86 2.00 8.83 -5.82
CA VAL A 86 1.99 9.56 -4.54
C VAL A 86 0.89 9.05 -3.61
N LEU A 87 -0.33 8.83 -4.11
CA LEU A 87 -1.42 8.26 -3.30
C LEU A 87 -1.07 6.86 -2.80
N LEU A 88 -0.52 6.03 -3.67
CA LEU A 88 -0.18 4.63 -3.38
C LEU A 88 1.05 4.47 -2.48
N THR A 89 1.97 5.45 -2.44
CA THR A 89 3.21 5.34 -1.67
C THR A 89 3.24 6.21 -0.41
N LEU A 90 2.62 7.40 -0.43
CA LEU A 90 2.68 8.34 0.71
C LEU A 90 1.40 8.36 1.55
N ILE A 91 0.23 8.07 0.98
CA ILE A 91 -1.05 8.17 1.70
C ILE A 91 -1.56 6.81 2.14
N ALA A 92 -1.72 5.86 1.21
CA ALA A 92 -2.29 4.57 1.53
C ALA A 92 -1.44 3.73 2.51
N PRO A 93 -0.11 3.59 2.35
CA PRO A 93 0.69 2.73 3.21
C PRO A 93 0.65 3.08 4.71
N PRO A 94 0.81 4.36 5.14
CA PRO A 94 0.72 4.68 6.57
C PRO A 94 -0.69 4.43 7.12
N LEU A 95 -1.75 4.65 6.34
CA LEU A 95 -3.12 4.34 6.75
C LEU A 95 -3.32 2.82 6.95
N LEU A 96 -2.80 2.00 6.04
CA LEU A 96 -2.87 0.54 6.18
C LEU A 96 -2.11 0.05 7.42
N VAL A 97 -0.90 0.53 7.66
CA VAL A 97 -0.09 0.10 8.82
C VAL A 97 -0.72 0.57 10.13
N LEU A 98 -1.15 1.83 10.23
CA LEU A 98 -1.81 2.37 11.42
C LEU A 98 -3.16 1.71 11.71
N GLY A 99 -3.90 1.37 10.65
CA GLY A 99 -5.18 0.69 10.76
C GLY A 99 -5.08 -0.80 11.08
N THR A 100 -3.87 -1.39 11.03
CA THR A 100 -3.68 -2.79 11.35
C THR A 100 -3.34 -2.98 12.83
N PRO A 101 -4.17 -3.69 13.60
CA PRO A 101 -3.88 -3.95 15.00
C PRO A 101 -2.70 -4.91 15.16
N ASP A 102 -1.93 -4.72 16.23
CA ASP A 102 -0.71 -5.49 16.51
C ASP A 102 -1.00 -7.00 16.65
N TRP A 103 -2.08 -7.37 17.35
CA TRP A 103 -2.48 -8.77 17.55
C TRP A 103 -2.84 -9.49 16.25
N LEU A 104 -3.21 -8.77 15.19
CA LEU A 104 -3.49 -9.35 13.88
C LEU A 104 -2.19 -9.65 13.12
N LEU A 105 -1.15 -8.84 13.34
CA LEU A 105 0.16 -8.99 12.70
C LEU A 105 1.08 -9.96 13.44
N ARG A 106 1.00 -10.03 14.77
CA ARG A 106 1.86 -10.91 15.60
C ARG A 106 1.91 -12.36 15.13
N PRO A 107 0.81 -13.03 14.75
CA PRO A 107 0.85 -14.41 14.23
C PRO A 107 1.70 -14.56 12.97
N LEU A 108 1.76 -13.55 12.10
CA LEU A 108 2.53 -13.58 10.86
C LEU A 108 4.05 -13.57 11.11
N PHE A 109 4.46 -12.98 12.23
CA PHE A 109 5.86 -12.88 12.65
C PHE A 109 6.25 -13.93 13.71
N ARG A 110 5.38 -14.89 14.05
CA ARG A 110 5.73 -15.99 14.97
C ARG A 110 6.84 -16.91 14.44
N PRO A 111 6.90 -17.27 13.14
CA PRO A 111 7.99 -18.08 12.63
C PRO A 111 9.31 -17.30 12.67
N ASN A 112 10.36 -17.88 13.24
CA ASN A 112 11.67 -17.22 13.38
C ASN A 112 12.23 -16.69 12.05
N TRP A 113 12.03 -17.41 10.94
CA TRP A 113 12.48 -16.95 9.63
C TRP A 113 11.73 -15.71 9.15
N SER A 114 10.40 -15.65 9.35
CA SER A 114 9.55 -14.52 9.00
C SER A 114 9.95 -13.29 9.82
N PHE A 115 10.16 -13.46 11.13
CA PHE A 115 10.61 -12.39 12.01
C PHE A 115 11.98 -11.82 11.60
N HIS A 116 12.97 -12.68 11.27
CA HIS A 116 14.28 -12.21 10.84
C HIS A 116 14.21 -11.42 9.54
N ILE A 117 13.45 -11.91 8.55
CA ILE A 117 13.24 -11.19 7.28
C ILE A 117 12.55 -9.86 7.54
N ALA A 118 11.45 -9.86 8.31
CA ALA A 118 10.72 -8.65 8.65
C ALA A 118 11.63 -7.63 9.34
N ARG A 119 12.41 -8.05 10.34
CA ARG A 119 13.35 -7.19 11.06
C ARG A 119 14.40 -6.55 10.14
N VAL A 120 14.90 -7.30 9.15
CA VAL A 120 15.85 -6.76 8.16
C VAL A 120 15.14 -5.82 7.20
N LEU A 121 13.95 -6.15 6.71
CA LEU A 121 13.22 -5.34 5.72
C LEU A 121 12.59 -4.08 6.31
N THR A 122 12.21 -4.09 7.59
CA THR A 122 11.64 -2.95 8.31
C THR A 122 12.71 -2.14 9.04
N HIS A 123 14.00 -2.45 8.87
CA HIS A 123 15.07 -1.60 9.40
C HIS A 123 15.09 -0.28 8.60
N PRO A 124 15.24 0.90 9.23
CA PRO A 124 15.04 2.19 8.54
C PRO A 124 15.86 2.34 7.26
N VAL A 125 17.16 2.03 7.32
CA VAL A 125 18.07 2.17 6.18
C VAL A 125 17.70 1.21 5.03
N THR A 126 17.31 -0.01 5.34
CA THR A 126 16.97 -1.01 4.32
C THR A 126 15.59 -0.75 3.74
N ALA A 127 14.61 -0.36 4.55
CA ALA A 127 13.28 0.02 4.14
C ALA A 127 13.30 1.24 3.21
N PHE A 128 14.02 2.29 3.62
CA PHE A 128 14.23 3.49 2.82
C PHE A 128 14.99 3.18 1.53
N GLY A 129 16.10 2.43 1.63
CA GLY A 129 16.88 2.04 0.46
C GLY A 129 16.08 1.20 -0.53
N ALA A 130 15.33 0.21 -0.06
CA ALA A 130 14.50 -0.65 -0.90
C ALA A 130 13.42 0.15 -1.64
N PHE A 131 12.71 1.04 -0.95
CA PHE A 131 11.72 1.91 -1.58
C PHE A 131 12.35 2.82 -2.65
N ASN A 132 13.45 3.51 -2.31
CA ASN A 132 14.11 4.41 -3.26
C ASN A 132 14.67 3.67 -4.48
N VAL A 133 15.21 2.46 -4.30
CA VAL A 133 15.71 1.63 -5.40
C VAL A 133 14.56 1.21 -6.31
N VAL A 134 13.46 0.66 -5.74
CA VAL A 134 12.28 0.26 -6.53
C VAL A 134 11.70 1.48 -7.26
N PHE A 135 11.49 2.58 -6.54
CA PHE A 135 10.98 3.82 -7.11
C PHE A 135 11.86 4.30 -8.27
N SER A 136 13.18 4.38 -8.07
CA SER A 136 14.11 4.86 -9.10
C SER A 136 14.15 3.95 -10.33
N ILE A 137 14.11 2.63 -10.14
CA ILE A 137 14.15 1.64 -11.23
C ILE A 137 12.92 1.80 -12.14
N TRP A 138 11.74 1.97 -11.57
CA TRP A 138 10.51 2.11 -12.34
C TRP A 138 10.41 3.44 -13.10
N HIS A 139 11.17 4.46 -12.68
CA HIS A 139 11.27 5.72 -13.42
C HIS A 139 12.32 5.69 -14.55
N ILE A 140 13.01 4.57 -14.76
CA ILE A 140 13.89 4.40 -15.92
C ILE A 140 13.01 4.28 -17.18
N PRO A 141 13.25 5.07 -18.26
CA PRO A 141 12.39 5.11 -19.44
C PRO A 141 12.04 3.73 -20.02
N ALA A 142 13.01 2.81 -20.08
CA ALA A 142 12.80 1.47 -20.63
C ALA A 142 11.80 0.63 -19.82
N LEU A 143 11.80 0.76 -18.48
CA LEU A 143 10.87 0.02 -17.61
C LEU A 143 9.50 0.69 -17.54
N TYR A 144 9.48 2.01 -17.57
CA TYR A 144 8.26 2.79 -17.71
C TYR A 144 7.54 2.48 -19.03
N GLU A 145 8.25 2.46 -20.15
CA GLU A 145 7.67 2.04 -21.44
C GLU A 145 7.17 0.58 -21.38
N ALA A 146 7.90 -0.30 -20.69
CA ALA A 146 7.48 -1.68 -20.51
C ALA A 146 6.19 -1.82 -19.67
N SER A 147 5.99 -0.97 -18.65
CA SER A 147 4.74 -0.96 -17.88
C SER A 147 3.57 -0.44 -18.70
N LEU A 148 3.78 0.55 -19.57
CA LEU A 148 2.75 1.01 -20.51
C LEU A 148 2.36 -0.05 -21.57
N MET A 149 3.29 -0.93 -21.94
CA MET A 149 3.05 -1.97 -22.94
C MET A 149 2.46 -3.26 -22.38
N SER A 150 2.52 -3.47 -21.06
CA SER A 150 2.09 -4.72 -20.43
C SER A 150 1.40 -4.47 -19.09
N GLU A 151 0.11 -4.80 -19.03
CA GLU A 151 -0.70 -4.75 -17.82
C GLU A 151 -0.07 -5.52 -16.65
N ALA A 152 0.54 -6.68 -16.92
CA ALA A 152 1.22 -7.47 -15.89
C ALA A 152 2.45 -6.76 -15.30
N VAL A 153 3.20 -6.03 -16.14
CA VAL A 153 4.36 -5.25 -15.70
C VAL A 153 3.89 -4.03 -14.91
N HIS A 154 2.82 -3.36 -15.34
CA HIS A 154 2.21 -2.25 -14.61
C HIS A 154 1.65 -2.68 -13.24
N ALA A 155 0.99 -3.84 -13.16
CA ALA A 155 0.52 -4.41 -11.90
C ALA A 155 1.71 -4.75 -10.97
N LEU A 156 2.79 -5.31 -11.52
CA LEU A 156 4.00 -5.60 -10.76
C LEU A 156 4.66 -4.34 -10.20
N GLU A 157 4.73 -3.27 -11.00
CA GLU A 157 5.19 -1.95 -10.58
C GLU A 157 4.42 -1.46 -9.34
N HIS A 158 3.10 -1.43 -9.43
CA HIS A 158 2.23 -1.02 -8.33
C HIS A 158 2.41 -1.89 -7.07
N ILE A 159 2.48 -3.22 -7.22
CA ILE A 159 2.67 -4.14 -6.10
C ILE A 159 4.01 -3.88 -5.41
N LEU A 160 5.09 -3.71 -6.18
CA LEU A 160 6.42 -3.44 -5.62
C LEU A 160 6.48 -2.07 -4.94
N MET A 161 5.90 -1.04 -5.53
CA MET A 161 5.85 0.30 -4.94
C MET A 161 5.05 0.31 -3.63
N VAL A 162 3.84 -0.25 -3.62
CA VAL A 162 3.02 -0.32 -2.39
C VAL A 162 3.72 -1.17 -1.33
N GLY A 163 4.26 -2.34 -1.70
CA GLY A 163 4.96 -3.23 -0.77
C GLY A 163 6.18 -2.58 -0.13
N THR A 164 7.03 -1.93 -0.93
CA THR A 164 8.21 -1.22 -0.40
C THR A 164 7.85 0.07 0.34
N ALA A 165 6.76 0.75 -0.04
CA ALA A 165 6.27 1.89 0.71
C ALA A 165 5.74 1.49 2.09
N ILE A 166 5.03 0.36 2.22
CA ILE A 166 4.62 -0.18 3.53
C ILE A 166 5.86 -0.43 4.40
N LEU A 167 6.93 -1.01 3.84
CA LEU A 167 8.19 -1.18 4.55
C LEU A 167 8.80 0.15 4.96
N MET A 168 8.86 1.13 4.05
CA MET A 168 9.39 2.48 4.31
C MET A 168 8.66 3.19 5.45
N TRP A 169 7.34 3.05 5.53
CA TRP A 169 6.51 3.66 6.57
C TRP A 169 6.54 2.90 7.90
N TRP A 170 6.95 1.64 7.90
CA TRP A 170 6.96 0.79 9.09
C TRP A 170 7.74 1.38 10.28
N PRO A 171 8.98 1.90 10.12
CA PRO A 171 9.73 2.51 11.22
C PRO A 171 9.06 3.75 11.83
N LEU A 172 8.13 4.39 11.11
CA LEU A 172 7.40 5.58 11.57
C LEU A 172 6.07 5.21 12.23
N THR A 173 5.36 4.21 11.70
CA THR A 173 3.96 3.93 12.05
C THR A 173 3.72 2.61 12.78
N SER A 174 4.74 1.76 12.92
CA SER A 174 4.59 0.42 13.51
C SER A 174 3.85 0.41 14.85
N ASN A 175 2.82 -0.42 14.97
CA ASN A 175 2.13 -0.67 16.25
C ASN A 175 2.68 -1.90 16.99
N LEU A 176 3.68 -2.58 16.42
CA LEU A 176 4.21 -3.85 16.94
C LEU A 176 5.36 -3.61 17.93
N PRO A 177 5.26 -4.11 19.18
CA PRO A 177 6.38 -4.05 20.13
C PRO A 177 7.64 -4.78 19.64
N GLU A 178 7.48 -5.85 18.86
CA GLU A 178 8.58 -6.67 18.36
C GLU A 178 9.37 -5.99 17.22
N LEU A 179 8.75 -5.04 16.52
CA LEU A 179 9.34 -4.22 15.46
C LEU A 179 9.01 -2.75 15.75
N PRO A 180 9.65 -2.14 16.76
CA PRO A 180 9.23 -0.85 17.28
C PRO A 180 9.47 0.29 16.29
N ARG A 181 8.74 1.40 16.51
CA ARG A 181 9.00 2.67 15.82
C ARG A 181 10.36 3.23 16.22
N LEU A 182 10.94 4.05 15.36
CA LEU A 182 12.13 4.84 15.70
C LEU A 182 11.82 5.84 16.83
N ASP A 183 12.85 6.20 17.61
CA ASP A 183 12.71 7.33 18.55
C ASP A 183 12.49 8.64 17.78
N TYR A 184 11.77 9.59 18.40
CA TYR A 184 11.39 10.86 17.77
C TYR A 184 12.54 11.61 17.06
N PRO A 185 13.76 11.71 17.60
CA PRO A 185 14.87 12.37 16.90
C PRO A 185 15.25 11.67 15.59
N PHE A 186 15.22 10.34 15.57
CA PHE A 186 15.52 9.56 14.38
C PHE A 186 14.35 9.56 13.39
N GLN A 187 13.10 9.67 13.85
CA GLN A 187 11.95 9.90 12.97
C GLN A 187 12.08 11.22 12.21
N MET A 188 12.51 12.30 12.89
CA MET A 188 12.73 13.60 12.25
C MET A 188 13.84 13.57 11.21
N GLY A 189 14.88 12.76 11.41
CA GLY A 189 15.95 12.59 10.41
C GLY A 189 15.63 11.62 9.28
N TYR A 190 14.53 10.86 9.40
CA TYR A 190 14.09 9.87 8.41
C TYR A 190 13.07 10.45 7.41
N ILE A 191 12.38 11.52 7.80
CA ILE A 191 11.45 12.31 6.97
C ILE A 191 12.25 13.37 6.21
#